data_AF-A0A2H1HU13-F1
#
_entry.id   AF-A0A2H1HU13-F1
#
_cell.length_a   1.000
_cell.length_b   1.000
_cell.length_c   1.000
_cell.angle_alpha   90.00
_cell.angle_beta   90.00
_cell.angle_gamma   90.00
#
_symmetry.space_group_name_H-M   'P 1'
#
loop_
_entity.id
_entity.type
_entity.pdbx_description
1 polymer ?
#
loop_
_entity_poly.entity_id
_entity_poly.type
_entity_poly.pdbx_seq_one_letter_code
_entity_poly.pdbx_strand_id
1 'polypeptide(L)'
;MAGTSEFAPQTLQTLSGLRFSAATAAFQIEGARTLGGRGRSIWDDFVDAPGNVIDGSTADPGPDSYHRSAEDAALLSGLGVDRYRFSIS
;
A
#
# COMPACT_ATOMS: atom_id res chain seq x y z
N MET A 1 -24.32 -31.38 2.68
CA MET A 1 -22.89 -31.01 2.61
C MET A 1 -22.75 -29.98 1.51
N ALA A 2 -22.45 -28.73 1.89
CA ALA A 2 -22.48 -27.58 0.99
C ALA A 2 -21.31 -27.61 0.01
N GLY A 3 -21.60 -27.25 -1.25
CA GLY A 3 -20.69 -27.34 -2.38
C GLY A 3 -19.52 -26.37 -2.28
N THR A 4 -18.32 -26.90 -2.51
CA THR A 4 -17.20 -26.13 -3.00
C THR A 4 -17.54 -25.65 -4.40
N SER A 5 -17.92 -24.38 -4.53
CA SER A 5 -18.06 -23.72 -5.83
C SER A 5 -16.69 -23.63 -6.47
N GLU A 6 -16.31 -24.66 -7.23
CA GLU A 6 -15.22 -24.62 -8.19
C GLU A 6 -15.56 -23.51 -9.20
N PHE A 7 -14.70 -22.49 -9.30
CA PHE A 7 -14.84 -21.48 -10.34
C PHE A 7 -14.63 -22.16 -11.69
N ALA A 8 -15.74 -22.59 -12.32
CA ALA A 8 -15.71 -23.24 -13.62
C ALA A 8 -15.01 -22.33 -14.66
N PRO A 9 -14.14 -22.87 -15.53
CA PRO A 9 -13.31 -22.09 -16.46
C PRO A 9 -14.09 -21.59 -17.69
N GLN A 10 -15.23 -20.91 -17.47
CA GLN A 10 -16.08 -20.38 -18.54
C GLN A 10 -16.21 -18.84 -18.54
N THR A 11 -15.32 -18.10 -17.85
CA THR A 11 -15.37 -16.61 -17.83
C THR A 11 -14.03 -15.91 -18.14
N LEU A 12 -13.05 -16.61 -18.71
CA LEU A 12 -11.71 -16.03 -18.95
C LEU A 12 -11.49 -15.45 -20.36
N GLN A 13 -12.41 -15.68 -21.30
CA GLN A 13 -12.32 -15.11 -22.65
C GLN A 13 -12.62 -13.60 -22.71
N THR A 14 -13.10 -12.98 -21.61
CA THR A 14 -13.46 -11.56 -21.54
C THR A 14 -12.46 -10.68 -20.78
N LEU A 15 -11.36 -11.21 -20.23
CA LEU A 15 -10.38 -10.43 -19.44
C LEU A 15 -9.23 -9.85 -20.28
N SER A 16 -9.23 -10.05 -21.60
CA SER A 16 -8.20 -9.49 -22.48
C SER A 16 -8.20 -7.96 -22.37
N GLY A 17 -7.13 -7.41 -21.80
CA GLY A 17 -6.95 -5.97 -21.62
C GLY A 17 -7.22 -5.43 -20.22
N LEU A 18 -7.75 -6.22 -19.29
CA LEU A 18 -7.78 -5.80 -17.88
C LEU A 18 -6.36 -5.67 -17.32
N ARG A 19 -6.20 -4.75 -16.38
CA ARG A 19 -4.94 -4.50 -15.68
C ARG A 19 -5.18 -4.61 -14.18
N PHE A 20 -4.49 -5.52 -13.53
CA PHE A 20 -4.49 -5.66 -12.09
C PHE A 20 -3.45 -4.73 -11.50
N SER A 21 -3.80 -4.08 -10.39
CA SER A 21 -2.93 -3.10 -9.75
C SER A 21 -2.98 -3.25 -8.25
N ALA A 22 -1.85 -2.99 -7.60
CA ALA A 22 -1.79 -2.68 -6.18
C ALA A 22 -1.70 -1.15 -5.99
N ALA A 23 -2.15 -0.64 -4.84
CA ALA A 23 -2.11 0.78 -4.55
C ALA A 23 -1.78 1.08 -3.08
N THR A 24 -1.05 2.17 -2.87
CA THR A 24 -0.64 2.66 -1.55
C THR A 24 -0.75 4.19 -1.51
N ALA A 25 -0.50 4.79 -0.33
CA ALA A 25 -0.35 6.22 -0.15
C ALA A 25 0.88 6.51 0.72
N ALA A 26 1.61 7.57 0.39
CA ALA A 26 2.91 7.92 0.96
C ALA A 26 2.93 7.86 2.49
N PHE A 27 2.06 8.64 3.15
CA PHE A 27 2.02 8.70 4.61
C PHE A 27 1.66 7.35 5.28
N GLN A 28 1.04 6.42 4.56
CA GLN A 28 0.68 5.11 5.13
C GLN A 28 1.83 4.10 5.07
N ILE A 29 2.76 4.24 4.13
CA ILE A 29 3.77 3.21 3.85
C ILE A 29 5.23 3.68 3.94
N GLU A 30 5.51 4.96 3.70
CA GLU A 30 6.89 5.44 3.55
C GLU A 30 7.66 5.44 4.87
N GLY A 31 7.03 5.88 5.97
CA GLY A 31 7.74 6.16 7.22
C GLY A 31 8.62 7.41 7.08
N ALA A 32 9.79 7.41 7.74
CA ALA A 32 10.86 8.40 7.54
C ALA A 32 10.39 9.86 7.63
N ARG A 33 9.43 10.15 8.52
CA ARG A 33 8.67 11.42 8.55
C ARG A 33 9.53 12.67 8.77
N THR A 34 10.76 12.51 9.27
CA THR A 34 11.70 13.59 9.60
C THR A 34 13.02 13.52 8.80
N LEU A 35 13.14 12.59 7.85
CA LEU A 35 14.37 12.41 7.07
C LEU A 35 14.35 13.18 5.74
N GLY A 36 15.53 13.33 5.13
CA GLY A 36 15.66 13.83 3.75
C GLY A 36 15.16 15.26 3.50
N GLY A 37 14.93 16.04 4.55
CA GLY A 37 14.37 17.39 4.43
C GLY A 37 12.86 17.43 4.16
N ARG A 38 12.14 16.32 4.40
CA ARG A 38 10.68 16.25 4.29
C ARG A 38 10.01 17.30 5.19
N GLY A 39 9.10 18.09 4.61
CA GLY A 39 8.22 18.98 5.37
C GLY A 39 7.08 18.24 6.06
N ARG A 40 6.59 18.79 7.18
CA ARG A 40 5.42 18.21 7.86
C ARG A 40 4.17 18.38 7.01
N SER A 41 3.35 17.33 6.99
CA SER A 41 1.98 17.34 6.46
C SER A 41 0.97 17.51 7.60
N ILE A 42 -0.28 17.80 7.28
CA ILE A 42 -1.37 17.83 8.29
C ILE A 42 -1.53 16.50 9.03
N TRP A 43 -1.17 15.38 8.38
CA TRP A 43 -1.27 14.06 8.98
C TRP A 43 -0.21 13.83 10.06
N ASP A 44 0.96 14.47 9.96
CA ASP A 44 1.96 14.43 11.03
C ASP A 44 1.38 15.02 12.33
N ASP A 45 0.76 16.19 12.23
CA ASP A 45 0.14 16.84 13.40
C ASP A 45 -1.07 16.05 13.91
N PHE A 46 -1.86 15.46 13.01
CA PHE A 46 -3.03 14.68 13.39
C PHE A 46 -2.67 13.41 14.18
N VAL A 47 -1.67 12.64 13.73
CA VAL A 47 -1.29 11.38 14.41
C VAL A 47 -0.47 11.61 15.67
N ASP A 48 0.25 12.73 15.78
CA ASP A 48 0.99 13.08 16.99
C ASP A 48 0.04 13.54 18.14
N ALA A 49 -1.23 13.84 17.84
CA ALA A 49 -2.23 14.27 18.83
C ALA A 49 -2.94 13.06 19.50
N PRO A 50 -2.94 12.97 20.86
CA PRO A 50 -3.55 11.85 21.58
C PRO A 50 -5.05 11.66 21.27
N GLY A 51 -5.45 10.41 21.02
CA GLY A 51 -6.85 10.04 20.80
C GLY A 51 -7.35 10.20 19.36
N ASN A 52 -6.56 10.77 18.45
CA ASN A 52 -6.91 10.88 17.03
C ASN A 52 -6.75 9.54 16.28
N VAL A 53 -5.79 8.72 16.68
CA VAL A 53 -5.60 7.35 16.19
C VAL A 53 -6.02 6.39 17.31
N ILE A 54 -6.85 5.39 16.97
CA ILE A 54 -7.52 4.49 17.93
C ILE A 54 -6.52 3.81 18.87
N ASP A 55 -5.37 3.38 18.36
CA ASP A 55 -4.30 2.71 19.11
C ASP A 55 -3.14 3.65 19.47
N GLY A 56 -3.26 4.95 19.15
CA GLY A 56 -2.20 5.94 19.34
C GLY A 56 -0.98 5.73 18.45
N SER A 57 -1.05 4.86 17.44
CA SER A 57 0.06 4.67 16.50
C SER A 57 0.28 5.90 15.62
N THR A 58 1.50 6.03 15.11
CA THR A 58 1.84 7.00 14.08
C THR A 58 2.23 6.27 12.80
N ALA A 59 2.49 7.04 11.74
CA ALA A 59 2.98 6.50 10.48
C ALA A 59 4.50 6.19 10.45
N ASP A 60 5.19 6.21 11.60
CA ASP A 60 6.64 5.98 11.68
C ASP A 60 6.97 4.85 12.68
N PRO A 61 7.80 3.86 12.30
CA PRO A 61 8.43 3.68 10.98
C PRO A 61 7.47 3.19 9.88
N GLY A 62 6.24 2.81 10.24
CA GLY A 62 5.32 2.17 9.30
C GLY A 62 5.92 0.88 8.70
N PRO A 63 5.60 0.57 7.44
CA PRO A 63 6.27 -0.47 6.63
C PRO A 63 7.70 -0.13 6.17
N ASP A 64 8.12 1.13 6.31
CA ASP A 64 9.44 1.66 5.94
C ASP A 64 9.77 1.57 4.44
N SER A 65 8.78 1.78 3.57
CA SER A 65 8.98 1.76 2.11
C SER A 65 9.94 2.86 1.62
N TYR A 66 10.20 3.92 2.41
CA TYR A 66 11.22 4.91 2.10
C TYR A 66 12.61 4.27 1.94
N HIS A 67 12.98 3.33 2.83
CA HIS A 67 14.23 2.59 2.72
C HIS A 67 14.10 1.29 1.91
N ARG A 68 12.90 0.72 1.84
CA ARG A 68 12.65 -0.65 1.33
C ARG A 68 11.91 -0.74 0.00
N SER A 69 11.76 0.38 -0.71
CA SER A 69 11.05 0.45 -1.99
C SER A 69 11.51 -0.59 -3.03
N ALA A 70 12.79 -0.97 -3.05
CA ALA A 70 13.30 -2.00 -3.95
C ALA A 70 12.79 -3.42 -3.59
N GLU A 71 12.65 -3.72 -2.30
CA GLU A 71 12.07 -4.99 -1.83
C GLU A 71 10.57 -5.04 -2.14
N ASP A 72 9.85 -3.93 -1.92
CA ASP A 72 8.44 -3.82 -2.24
C ASP A 72 8.18 -4.01 -3.75
N ALA A 73 9.03 -3.44 -4.60
CA ALA A 73 8.97 -3.63 -6.05
C ALA A 73 9.18 -5.10 -6.46
N ALA A 74 10.08 -5.81 -5.79
CA ALA A 74 10.29 -7.23 -6.02
C ALA A 74 9.06 -8.06 -5.60
N LEU A 75 8.42 -7.71 -4.47
CA LEU A 75 7.18 -8.35 -4.03
C LEU A 75 6.03 -8.11 -5.01
N LEU A 76 5.87 -6.89 -5.51
CA LEU A 76 4.85 -6.54 -6.53
C LEU A 76 5.09 -7.31 -7.83
N SER A 77 6.35 -7.44 -8.25
CA SER A 77 6.71 -8.27 -9.39
C SER A 77 6.37 -9.74 -9.16
N GLY A 78 6.64 -10.28 -7.96
CA GLY A 78 6.30 -11.65 -7.59
C GLY A 78 4.79 -11.90 -7.49
N LEU A 79 4.02 -10.88 -7.10
CA LEU A 79 2.56 -10.91 -7.07
C LEU A 79 1.94 -10.93 -8.49
N GLY A 80 2.67 -10.45 -9.50
CA GLY A 80 2.22 -10.47 -10.90
C GLY A 80 1.19 -9.37 -11.24
N VAL A 81 1.20 -8.25 -10.52
CA VAL A 81 0.37 -7.09 -10.89
C VAL A 81 0.94 -6.37 -12.12
N ASP A 82 0.06 -5.79 -12.93
CA ASP A 82 0.48 -5.02 -14.10
C ASP A 82 0.97 -3.62 -13.74
N ARG A 83 0.45 -3.05 -12.64
CA ARG A 83 0.76 -1.67 -12.23
C ARG A 83 0.82 -1.54 -10.72
N TYR A 84 1.55 -0.51 -10.30
CA TYR A 84 1.58 -0.05 -8.92
C TYR A 84 1.24 1.43 -8.89
N ARG A 85 0.25 1.81 -8.07
CA ARG A 85 -0.16 3.20 -7.85
C ARG A 85 0.29 3.66 -6.47
N PHE A 86 1.07 4.72 -6.41
CA PHE A 86 1.48 5.37 -5.16
C PHE A 86 1.28 6.88 -5.25
N SER A 87 1.34 7.57 -4.11
CA SER A 87 1.36 9.03 -4.03
C SER A 87 2.74 9.52 -3.64
N ILE A 88 3.03 10.80 -3.88
CA ILE A 88 4.28 11.46 -3.49
C ILE A 88 4.00 12.29 -2.22
N SER A 89 4.90 12.25 -1.23
CA SER A 89 4.83 13.07 -0.01
C SER A 89 5.30 14.50 -0.20
#